data_AF-A0A951X505-F1
#
_entry.id   AF-A0A951X505-F1
#
_cell.length_a   1.000
_cell.length_b   1.000
_cell.length_c   1.000
_cell.angle_alpha   90.00
_cell.angle_beta   90.00
_cell.angle_gamma   90.00
#
_symmetry.space_group_name_H-M   'P 1'
#
loop_
_entity.id
_entity.type
_entity.pdbx_description
1 polymer ?
#
loop_
_entity_poly.entity_id
_entity_poly.type
_entity_poly.pdbx_seq_one_letter_code
_entity_poly.pdbx_strand_id
1 'polypeptide(L)'
;MPEPYSNDPSQWLFAGHPVGSADPLQVAVARLLGYRWPQNADDDLAAFADRDGILCLPSVAGEPPAHERLRVLLAHSYSNPPELPDFEKYRVGDYVPTTPVPPGAGWSLATQQKLLAAVGYSGKSLEEWLRDGFFEQHCRLFQNRPFIWHIWDGRRDGFSALVNYHKLDGALLDRLIYTYLGNDWIDAQRAAVERGEPGAEGRLVAALELQKKLQAIRKGEPPYDIYVRWKPLHEQPIGWDPDLNDGVRLNVRPFVEAGVLRKKFTVNWKKDRGSNPDGSERHNDLHFTLAEKEAARAAHRSAS
;
A
#
# COMPACT_ATOMS: atom_id res chain seq x y z
N MET A 1 31.88 -2.00 -12.69
CA MET A 1 30.54 -2.39 -13.19
C MET A 1 29.64 -2.46 -11.96
N PRO A 2 28.43 -1.86 -11.95
CA PRO A 2 27.53 -2.00 -10.81
C PRO A 2 27.25 -3.49 -10.59
N GLU A 3 27.16 -3.91 -9.33
CA GLU A 3 26.97 -5.31 -8.97
C GLU A 3 25.60 -5.80 -9.45
N PRO A 4 25.49 -7.02 -10.00
CA PRO A 4 24.26 -7.49 -10.66
C PRO A 4 23.14 -7.90 -9.67
N TYR A 5 23.32 -7.69 -8.37
CA TYR A 5 22.42 -8.14 -7.31
C TYR A 5 22.29 -7.08 -6.21
N SER A 6 21.12 -7.02 -5.59
CA SER A 6 20.87 -6.23 -4.38
C SER A 6 19.96 -6.99 -3.42
N ASN A 7 20.15 -6.78 -2.11
CA ASN A 7 19.25 -7.25 -1.04
C ASN A 7 18.33 -6.13 -0.51
N ASP A 8 18.53 -4.89 -0.96
CA ASP A 8 17.79 -3.70 -0.53
C ASP A 8 16.53 -3.52 -1.40
N PRO A 9 15.32 -3.65 -0.83
CA PRO A 9 14.08 -3.57 -1.58
C PRO A 9 13.78 -2.17 -2.15
N SER A 10 14.54 -1.14 -1.79
CA SER A 10 14.45 0.18 -2.40
C SER A 10 15.21 0.30 -3.73
N GLN A 11 16.03 -0.69 -4.07
CA GLN A 11 16.87 -0.67 -5.27
C GLN A 11 16.23 -1.40 -6.44
N TRP A 12 16.41 -0.85 -7.65
CA TRP A 12 15.87 -1.42 -8.89
C TRP A 12 16.41 -2.82 -9.24
N LEU A 13 17.59 -3.18 -8.70
CA LEU A 13 18.25 -4.47 -8.90
C LEU A 13 17.75 -5.58 -7.97
N PHE A 14 16.86 -5.26 -7.01
CA PHE A 14 16.34 -6.24 -6.06
C PHE A 14 15.40 -7.24 -6.75
N ALA A 15 15.60 -8.53 -6.47
CA ALA A 15 14.89 -9.62 -7.13
C ALA A 15 13.50 -9.92 -6.55
N GLY A 16 13.12 -9.31 -5.42
CA GLY A 16 11.76 -9.42 -4.88
C GLY A 16 11.53 -10.59 -3.91
N HIS A 17 12.55 -11.31 -3.47
CA HIS A 17 12.39 -12.46 -2.59
C HIS A 17 12.54 -12.09 -1.09
N PRO A 18 11.65 -12.55 -0.17
CA PRO A 18 11.76 -12.24 1.26
C PRO A 18 13.06 -12.76 1.90
N VAL A 19 13.41 -14.02 1.62
CA VAL A 19 14.69 -14.61 2.07
C VAL A 19 15.83 -13.95 1.29
N GLY A 20 16.86 -13.49 2.02
CA GLY A 20 17.99 -12.77 1.44
C GLY A 20 17.81 -11.26 1.36
N SER A 21 16.62 -10.72 1.67
CA SER A 21 16.36 -9.27 1.72
C SER A 21 16.81 -8.64 3.04
N ALA A 22 17.14 -7.34 2.99
CA ALA A 22 17.32 -6.49 4.17
C ALA A 22 16.02 -6.28 4.97
N ASP A 23 14.84 -6.36 4.32
CA ASP A 23 13.53 -6.17 4.96
C ASP A 23 12.53 -7.29 4.60
N PRO A 24 12.74 -8.54 5.06
CA PRO A 24 11.95 -9.70 4.63
C PRO A 24 10.43 -9.54 4.83
N LEU A 25 10.01 -8.95 5.95
CA LEU A 25 8.59 -8.74 6.24
C LEU A 25 7.94 -7.72 5.29
N GLN A 26 8.65 -6.64 4.94
CA GLN A 26 8.16 -5.65 3.97
C GLN A 26 8.02 -6.27 2.59
N VAL A 27 9.01 -7.08 2.18
CA VAL A 27 8.99 -7.77 0.89
C VAL A 27 7.86 -8.78 0.83
N ALA A 28 7.65 -9.58 1.88
CA ALA A 28 6.57 -10.56 1.94
C ALA A 28 5.18 -9.92 1.79
N VAL A 29 4.93 -8.77 2.41
CA VAL A 29 3.66 -8.04 2.25
C VAL A 29 3.52 -7.47 0.82
N ALA A 30 4.59 -6.95 0.23
CA ALA A 30 4.58 -6.50 -1.16
C ALA A 30 4.27 -7.64 -2.14
N ARG A 31 4.85 -8.84 -1.91
CA ARG A 31 4.55 -10.04 -2.69
C ARG A 31 3.09 -10.47 -2.55
N LEU A 32 2.54 -10.46 -1.33
CA LEU A 32 1.11 -10.71 -1.12
C LEU A 32 0.21 -9.72 -1.85
N LEU A 33 0.64 -8.48 -2.06
CA LEU A 33 -0.13 -7.48 -2.81
C LEU A 33 0.14 -7.54 -4.32
N GLY A 34 0.84 -8.58 -4.78
CA GLY A 34 1.19 -8.79 -6.17
C GLY A 34 2.16 -7.76 -6.74
N TYR A 35 2.94 -7.07 -5.89
CA TYR A 35 4.00 -6.18 -6.35
C TYR A 35 5.18 -6.99 -6.88
N ARG A 36 5.69 -6.59 -8.05
CA ARG A 36 6.88 -7.16 -8.69
C ARG A 36 7.92 -6.06 -8.86
N TRP A 37 9.13 -6.33 -8.37
CA TRP A 37 10.28 -5.48 -8.66
C TRP A 37 10.71 -5.65 -10.11
N PRO A 38 11.44 -4.67 -10.70
CA PRO A 38 11.88 -4.75 -12.10
C PRO A 38 12.70 -6.00 -12.43
N GLN A 39 13.53 -6.48 -11.51
CA GLN A 39 14.34 -7.70 -11.68
C GLN A 39 13.66 -8.96 -11.11
N ASN A 40 12.38 -8.89 -10.73
CA ASN A 40 11.68 -10.07 -10.22
C ASN A 40 11.32 -11.02 -11.36
N ALA A 41 12.12 -12.08 -11.50
CA ALA A 41 11.81 -13.23 -12.35
C ALA A 41 10.53 -13.93 -11.91
N ASP A 42 10.01 -14.81 -12.75
CA ASP A 42 8.87 -15.65 -12.36
C ASP A 42 9.31 -16.62 -11.25
N ASP A 43 8.48 -16.70 -10.21
CA ASP A 43 8.71 -17.50 -9.01
C ASP A 43 7.39 -18.11 -8.51
N ASP A 44 7.49 -19.02 -7.54
CA ASP A 44 6.34 -19.68 -6.93
C ASP A 44 5.59 -18.78 -5.92
N LEU A 45 6.16 -17.63 -5.52
CA LEU A 45 5.53 -16.69 -4.60
C LEU A 45 4.35 -15.96 -5.24
N ALA A 46 4.34 -15.85 -6.57
CA ALA A 46 3.22 -15.26 -7.31
C ALA A 46 1.88 -15.98 -7.04
N ALA A 47 1.90 -17.27 -6.67
CA ALA A 47 0.69 -18.04 -6.35
C ALA A 47 0.00 -17.58 -5.04
N PHE A 48 0.73 -16.91 -4.15
CA PHE A 48 0.20 -16.37 -2.90
C PHE A 48 -0.30 -14.93 -3.03
N ALA A 49 0.01 -14.27 -4.15
CA ALA A 49 -0.37 -12.90 -4.39
C ALA A 49 -1.88 -12.74 -4.48
N ASP A 50 -2.36 -11.65 -3.90
CA ASP A 50 -3.69 -11.17 -4.12
C ASP A 50 -3.88 -10.79 -5.58
N ARG A 51 -5.02 -11.20 -6.14
CA ARG A 51 -5.31 -11.02 -7.56
C ARG A 51 -5.39 -9.54 -7.92
N ASP A 52 -6.08 -8.77 -7.09
CA ASP A 52 -6.32 -7.36 -7.36
C ASP A 52 -5.42 -6.43 -6.54
N GLY A 53 -4.69 -6.97 -5.57
CA GLY A 53 -3.73 -6.18 -4.79
C GLY A 53 -4.39 -5.43 -3.65
N ILE A 54 -5.54 -5.91 -3.16
CA ILE A 54 -6.16 -5.52 -1.89
C ILE A 54 -5.96 -6.65 -0.88
N LEU A 55 -5.37 -6.35 0.27
CA LEU A 55 -5.21 -7.30 1.37
C LEU A 55 -5.92 -6.75 2.62
N CYS A 56 -7.11 -7.27 2.91
CA CYS A 56 -7.83 -6.92 4.12
C CYS A 56 -7.14 -7.52 5.36
N LEU A 57 -6.92 -6.69 6.38
CA LEU A 57 -6.39 -7.16 7.67
C LEU A 57 -7.39 -8.05 8.41
N PRO A 58 -8.67 -7.65 8.60
CA PRO A 58 -9.69 -8.58 9.06
C PRO A 58 -10.06 -9.57 7.95
N SER A 59 -10.69 -10.67 8.34
CA SER A 59 -11.31 -11.59 7.37
C SER A 59 -12.51 -10.93 6.70
N VAL A 60 -12.46 -10.83 5.38
CA VAL A 60 -13.44 -10.17 4.51
C VAL A 60 -13.52 -10.98 3.22
N ALA A 61 -14.68 -11.03 2.55
CA ALA A 61 -14.88 -11.77 1.30
C ALA A 61 -14.56 -13.28 1.36
N GLY A 62 -14.64 -13.88 2.56
CA GLY A 62 -14.28 -15.29 2.78
C GLY A 62 -12.76 -15.56 2.78
N GLU A 63 -11.93 -14.51 2.73
CA GLU A 63 -10.48 -14.66 2.80
C GLU A 63 -9.98 -14.72 4.25
N PRO A 64 -8.91 -15.50 4.52
CA PRO A 64 -8.22 -15.46 5.80
C PRO A 64 -7.66 -14.06 6.10
N PRO A 65 -7.53 -13.67 7.37
CA PRO A 65 -6.95 -12.39 7.74
C PRO A 65 -5.50 -12.26 7.26
N ALA A 66 -5.07 -11.03 6.94
CA ALA A 66 -3.77 -10.75 6.33
C ALA A 66 -2.56 -11.41 7.02
N HIS A 67 -2.58 -11.49 8.36
CA HIS A 67 -1.47 -12.03 9.13
C HIS A 67 -1.30 -13.55 8.95
N GLU A 68 -2.38 -14.29 8.66
CA GLU A 68 -2.32 -15.71 8.33
C GLU A 68 -1.78 -15.89 6.92
N ARG A 69 -2.29 -15.13 5.94
CA ARG A 69 -1.76 -15.11 4.57
C ARG A 69 -0.26 -14.80 4.55
N LEU A 70 0.17 -13.83 5.36
CA LEU A 70 1.59 -13.46 5.51
C LEU A 70 2.42 -14.59 6.11
N ARG A 71 1.91 -15.25 7.16
CA ARG A 71 2.58 -16.40 7.76
C ARG A 71 2.76 -17.53 6.75
N VAL A 72 1.75 -17.80 5.93
CA VAL A 72 1.79 -18.85 4.90
C VAL A 72 2.84 -18.52 3.82
N LEU A 73 2.85 -17.29 3.28
CA LEU A 73 3.85 -16.88 2.28
C LEU A 73 5.26 -16.96 2.85
N LEU A 74 5.47 -16.46 4.07
CA LEU A 74 6.78 -16.55 4.72
C LEU A 74 7.16 -18.02 4.96
N ALA A 75 6.23 -18.86 5.39
CA ALA A 75 6.49 -20.27 5.62
C ALA A 75 7.00 -20.97 4.37
N HIS A 76 6.34 -20.69 3.25
CA HIS A 76 6.74 -21.17 1.93
C HIS A 76 8.10 -20.62 1.51
N SER A 77 8.30 -19.31 1.60
CA SER A 77 9.55 -18.64 1.19
C SER A 77 10.78 -19.16 1.93
N TYR A 78 10.66 -19.41 3.25
CA TYR A 78 11.75 -19.94 4.08
C TYR A 78 11.94 -21.46 3.94
N SER A 79 10.96 -22.17 3.41
CA SER A 79 11.08 -23.60 3.09
C SER A 79 11.65 -23.83 1.69
N ASN A 80 11.50 -22.86 0.79
CA ASN A 80 11.96 -22.91 -0.60
C ASN A 80 12.77 -21.64 -0.94
N PRO A 81 13.92 -21.40 -0.31
CA PRO A 81 14.71 -20.20 -0.58
C PRO A 81 15.31 -20.23 -2.00
N PRO A 82 15.52 -19.06 -2.63
CA PRO A 82 16.16 -18.97 -3.94
C PRO A 82 17.66 -19.27 -3.81
N GLU A 83 18.27 -19.61 -4.94
CA GLU A 83 19.73 -19.59 -5.05
C GLU A 83 20.23 -18.14 -5.00
N LEU A 84 21.05 -17.82 -4.00
CA LEU A 84 21.63 -16.49 -3.82
C LEU A 84 23.06 -16.44 -4.37
N PRO A 85 23.45 -15.40 -5.14
CA PRO A 85 24.84 -15.21 -5.55
C PRO A 85 25.72 -14.89 -4.34
N ASP A 86 26.92 -15.50 -4.28
CA ASP A 86 27.94 -15.36 -3.22
C ASP A 86 27.41 -14.86 -1.86
N PHE A 87 26.82 -15.80 -1.11
CA PHE A 87 26.07 -15.56 0.12
C PHE A 87 26.80 -14.67 1.14
N GLU A 88 28.11 -14.83 1.29
CA GLU A 88 28.89 -14.14 2.31
C GLU A 88 29.01 -12.63 2.03
N LYS A 89 28.93 -12.25 0.76
CA LYS A 89 29.06 -10.86 0.31
C LYS A 89 27.85 -9.99 0.62
N TYR A 90 26.64 -10.58 0.66
CA TYR A 90 25.38 -9.84 0.82
C TYR A 90 24.66 -10.13 2.15
N ARG A 91 25.39 -10.72 3.10
CA ARG A 91 24.92 -11.07 4.44
C ARG A 91 24.57 -9.81 5.24
N VAL A 92 23.31 -9.66 5.64
CA VAL A 92 22.86 -8.58 6.55
C VAL A 92 23.04 -9.03 8.01
N GLY A 93 24.30 -9.25 8.40
CA GLY A 93 24.69 -9.72 9.75
C GLY A 93 24.13 -11.09 10.14
N ASP A 94 24.22 -11.44 11.44
CA ASP A 94 23.72 -12.69 12.02
C ASP A 94 22.21 -12.67 12.36
N TYR A 95 21.56 -11.51 12.19
CA TYR A 95 20.23 -11.22 12.73
C TYR A 95 19.09 -11.45 11.72
N VAL A 96 19.39 -11.45 10.43
CA VAL A 96 18.46 -11.81 9.36
C VAL A 96 18.82 -13.23 8.89
N PRO A 97 17.88 -14.18 8.75
CA PRO A 97 18.19 -15.49 8.20
C PRO A 97 18.44 -15.33 6.69
N THR A 98 19.62 -14.81 6.34
CA THR A 98 20.14 -14.75 4.98
C THR A 98 20.95 -16.00 4.67
N THR A 99 21.49 -16.69 5.68
CA THR A 99 22.08 -18.02 5.51
C THR A 99 21.01 -18.95 4.95
N PRO A 100 21.33 -19.86 4.01
CA PRO A 100 20.46 -20.98 3.71
C PRO A 100 20.07 -21.55 5.06
N VAL A 101 18.78 -21.45 5.37
CA VAL A 101 18.20 -21.95 6.61
C VAL A 101 18.83 -23.33 6.80
N PRO A 102 19.58 -23.59 7.91
CA PRO A 102 20.31 -24.85 8.04
C PRO A 102 19.37 -25.97 7.64
N PRO A 103 19.76 -26.92 6.77
CA PRO A 103 18.83 -27.90 6.20
C PRO A 103 17.93 -28.48 7.30
N GLY A 104 16.63 -28.16 7.25
CA GLY A 104 15.64 -28.54 8.27
C GLY A 104 15.15 -27.45 9.24
N ALA A 105 15.70 -26.24 9.27
CA ALA A 105 15.24 -25.18 10.20
C ALA A 105 13.97 -24.44 9.75
N GLY A 106 13.66 -24.46 8.45
CA GLY A 106 12.45 -23.93 7.80
C GLY A 106 11.84 -22.67 8.42
N TRP A 107 10.52 -22.55 8.27
CA TRP A 107 9.74 -21.60 9.04
C TRP A 107 9.44 -22.14 10.43
N SER A 108 9.66 -21.31 11.44
CA SER A 108 9.37 -21.63 12.83
C SER A 108 8.87 -20.40 13.57
N LEU A 109 8.24 -20.61 14.73
CA LEU A 109 7.87 -19.51 15.63
C LEU A 109 9.11 -18.69 16.03
N ALA A 110 10.26 -19.35 16.21
CA ALA A 110 11.52 -18.68 16.51
C ALA A 110 11.98 -17.77 15.35
N THR A 111 11.87 -18.24 14.11
CA THR A 111 12.16 -17.43 12.90
C THR A 111 11.22 -16.21 12.85
N GLN A 112 9.92 -16.41 13.05
CA GLN A 112 8.95 -15.30 13.08
C GLN A 112 9.31 -14.26 14.15
N GLN A 113 9.68 -14.70 15.35
CA GLN A 113 10.07 -13.80 16.45
C GLN A 113 11.37 -13.04 16.14
N LYS A 114 12.35 -13.67 15.46
CA LYS A 114 13.56 -12.97 14.99
C LYS A 114 13.22 -11.89 13.97
N LEU A 115 12.37 -12.18 12.99
CA LEU A 115 11.93 -11.20 11.99
C LEU A 115 11.18 -10.03 12.63
N LEU A 116 10.30 -10.31 13.59
CA LEU A 116 9.60 -9.26 14.33
C LEU A 116 10.54 -8.44 15.21
N ALA A 117 11.52 -9.06 15.88
CA ALA A 117 12.53 -8.35 16.65
C ALA A 117 13.38 -7.42 15.77
N ALA A 118 13.74 -7.85 14.56
CA ALA A 118 14.52 -7.05 13.60
C ALA A 118 13.82 -5.75 13.19
N VAL A 119 12.48 -5.74 13.18
CA VAL A 119 11.67 -4.54 12.90
C VAL A 119 11.19 -3.83 14.17
N GLY A 120 11.73 -4.16 15.35
CA GLY A 120 11.38 -3.51 16.62
C GLY A 120 10.05 -3.96 17.24
N TYR A 121 9.52 -5.12 16.82
CA TYR A 121 8.27 -5.73 17.30
C TYR A 121 8.52 -7.03 18.10
N SER A 122 9.61 -7.09 18.87
CA SER A 122 9.92 -8.26 19.71
C SER A 122 8.77 -8.58 20.68
N GLY A 123 8.39 -9.86 20.78
CA GLY A 123 7.31 -10.32 21.65
C GLY A 123 5.89 -9.99 21.15
N LYS A 124 5.76 -9.44 19.93
CA LYS A 124 4.48 -9.14 19.29
C LYS A 124 4.07 -10.20 18.28
N SER A 125 2.85 -10.08 17.76
CA SER A 125 2.36 -10.91 16.65
C SER A 125 2.56 -10.22 15.29
N LEU A 126 2.48 -11.01 14.20
CA LEU A 126 2.42 -10.47 12.83
C LEU A 126 1.20 -9.55 12.64
N GLU A 127 0.08 -9.84 13.30
CA GLU A 127 -1.12 -9.00 13.24
C GLU A 127 -0.86 -7.63 13.89
N GLU A 128 -0.26 -7.60 15.08
CA GLU A 128 0.12 -6.35 15.75
C GLU A 128 1.09 -5.53 14.90
N TRP A 129 2.07 -6.18 14.26
CA TRP A 129 3.00 -5.50 13.35
C TRP A 129 2.31 -4.96 12.10
N LEU A 130 1.50 -5.77 11.40
CA LEU A 130 0.73 -5.32 10.22
C LEU A 130 -0.18 -4.13 10.55
N ARG A 131 -0.80 -4.18 11.73
CA ARG A 131 -1.73 -3.14 12.19
C ARG A 131 -0.96 -1.88 12.57
N ASP A 132 0.06 -1.98 13.41
CA ASP A 132 0.61 -0.81 14.11
C ASP A 132 1.94 -0.30 13.54
N GLY A 133 2.72 -1.17 12.89
CA GLY A 133 4.11 -0.89 12.52
C GLY A 133 4.38 -0.85 11.02
N PHE A 134 3.75 -1.75 10.27
CA PHE A 134 4.05 -1.98 8.86
C PHE A 134 4.07 -0.69 8.04
N PHE A 135 2.97 0.08 8.06
CA PHE A 135 2.84 1.24 7.17
C PHE A 135 3.79 2.38 7.53
N GLU A 136 4.06 2.60 8.83
CA GLU A 136 5.03 3.61 9.27
C GLU A 136 6.45 3.23 8.83
N GLN A 137 6.81 1.96 8.96
CA GLN A 137 8.10 1.44 8.49
C GLN A 137 8.20 1.49 6.96
N HIS A 138 7.12 1.14 6.25
CA HIS A 138 7.05 1.19 4.80
C HIS A 138 7.25 2.62 4.27
N CYS A 139 6.60 3.61 4.90
CA CYS A 139 6.80 5.02 4.56
C CYS A 139 8.26 5.45 4.75
N ARG A 140 8.92 5.03 5.83
CA ARG A 140 10.33 5.37 6.09
C ARG A 140 11.28 4.71 5.08
N LEU A 141 11.09 3.41 4.83
CA LEU A 141 11.90 2.62 3.91
C LEU A 141 11.89 3.23 2.49
N PHE A 142 10.71 3.67 2.02
CA PHE A 142 10.55 4.28 0.71
C PHE A 142 10.52 5.82 0.75
N GLN A 143 11.18 6.45 1.73
CA GLN A 143 11.41 7.91 1.78
C GLN A 143 10.13 8.75 1.59
N ASN A 144 9.04 8.38 2.27
CA ASN A 144 7.70 8.99 2.15
C ASN A 144 7.09 8.91 0.74
N ARG A 145 7.48 7.89 -0.03
CA ARG A 145 6.91 7.50 -1.33
C ARG A 145 6.38 6.06 -1.26
N PRO A 146 5.46 5.75 -0.32
CA PRO A 146 4.98 4.38 -0.13
C PRO A 146 4.14 3.91 -1.33
N PHE A 147 4.45 2.73 -1.86
CA PHE A 147 3.64 2.12 -2.92
C PHE A 147 2.60 1.13 -2.40
N ILE A 148 2.66 0.79 -1.10
CA ILE A 148 1.59 0.08 -0.40
C ILE A 148 0.90 1.09 0.52
N TRP A 149 -0.40 1.26 0.35
CA TRP A 149 -1.21 2.18 1.15
C TRP A 149 -2.02 1.41 2.18
N HIS A 150 -1.97 1.86 3.42
CA HIS A 150 -2.75 1.29 4.51
C HIS A 150 -3.97 2.16 4.79
N ILE A 151 -5.11 1.74 4.25
CA ILE A 151 -6.41 2.42 4.38
C ILE A 151 -7.15 1.81 5.56
N TRP A 152 -7.71 2.63 6.44
CA TRP A 152 -8.43 2.14 7.63
C TRP A 152 -9.53 3.11 8.08
N ASP A 153 -10.44 2.61 8.91
CA ASP A 153 -11.61 3.35 9.42
C ASP A 153 -11.34 4.12 10.72
N GLY A 154 -10.10 4.08 11.22
CA GLY A 154 -9.71 4.75 12.48
C GLY A 154 -9.85 3.88 13.72
N ARG A 155 -10.36 2.65 13.61
CA ARG A 155 -10.53 1.74 14.75
C ARG A 155 -9.50 0.62 14.76
N ARG A 156 -9.09 0.22 15.98
CA ARG A 156 -8.21 -0.94 16.15
C ARG A 156 -8.91 -2.24 15.79
N ASP A 157 -10.20 -2.36 16.05
CA ASP A 157 -11.06 -3.53 15.77
C ASP A 157 -11.89 -3.36 14.50
N GLY A 158 -11.62 -2.33 13.69
CA GLY A 158 -12.40 -1.98 12.51
C GLY A 158 -11.85 -2.52 11.19
N PHE A 159 -12.38 -1.96 10.10
CA PHE A 159 -11.91 -2.23 8.75
C PHE A 159 -10.52 -1.65 8.51
N SER A 160 -9.70 -2.43 7.83
CA SER A 160 -8.36 -2.02 7.44
C SER A 160 -7.90 -2.86 6.25
N ALA A 161 -7.30 -2.22 5.25
CA ALA A 161 -6.76 -2.89 4.08
C ALA A 161 -5.40 -2.30 3.69
N LEU A 162 -4.50 -3.16 3.23
CA LEU A 162 -3.30 -2.77 2.49
C LEU A 162 -3.61 -2.83 1.00
N VAL A 163 -3.21 -1.82 0.25
CA VAL A 163 -3.53 -1.71 -1.17
C VAL A 163 -2.27 -1.42 -1.97
N ASN A 164 -2.05 -2.16 -3.05
CA ASN A 164 -1.02 -1.86 -4.02
C ASN A 164 -1.45 -0.64 -4.85
N TYR A 165 -0.84 0.52 -4.58
CA TYR A 165 -1.19 1.76 -5.25
C TYR A 165 -1.03 1.68 -6.79
N HIS A 166 -0.05 0.93 -7.28
CA HIS A 166 0.15 0.78 -8.73
C HIS A 166 -0.99 0.05 -9.45
N LYS A 167 -1.85 -0.66 -8.71
CA LYS A 167 -3.05 -1.34 -9.24
C LYS A 167 -4.35 -0.56 -8.96
N LEU A 168 -4.31 0.49 -8.13
CA LEU A 168 -5.49 1.18 -7.62
C LEU A 168 -6.06 2.16 -8.65
N ASP A 169 -6.72 1.63 -9.68
CA ASP A 169 -7.50 2.42 -10.63
C ASP A 169 -8.92 2.72 -10.09
N GLY A 170 -9.75 3.39 -10.91
CA GLY A 170 -11.14 3.69 -10.58
C GLY A 170 -11.99 2.46 -10.26
N ALA A 171 -11.82 1.37 -11.02
CA ALA A 171 -12.59 0.15 -10.84
C ALA A 171 -12.18 -0.62 -9.58
N LEU A 172 -10.88 -0.64 -9.27
CA LEU A 172 -10.37 -1.24 -8.04
C LEU A 172 -10.77 -0.43 -6.81
N LEU A 173 -10.76 0.91 -6.90
CA LEU A 173 -11.28 1.75 -5.84
C LEU A 173 -12.78 1.53 -5.61
N ASP A 174 -13.58 1.37 -6.68
CA ASP A 174 -15.00 1.00 -6.56
C ASP A 174 -15.16 -0.37 -5.88
N ARG A 175 -14.32 -1.36 -6.22
CA ARG A 175 -14.34 -2.66 -5.54
C ARG A 175 -14.00 -2.56 -4.06
N LEU A 176 -12.99 -1.76 -3.68
CA LEU A 176 -12.68 -1.50 -2.28
C LEU A 176 -13.88 -0.88 -1.53
N ILE A 177 -14.55 0.10 -2.14
CA ILE A 177 -15.67 0.84 -1.54
C ILE A 177 -16.92 -0.04 -1.38
N TYR A 178 -17.31 -0.74 -2.45
CA TYR A 178 -18.62 -1.39 -2.53
C TYR A 178 -18.57 -2.89 -2.26
N THR A 179 -17.48 -3.58 -2.59
CA THR A 179 -17.34 -5.03 -2.33
C THR A 179 -16.75 -5.25 -0.94
N TYR A 180 -15.46 -4.94 -0.74
CA TYR A 180 -14.76 -5.27 0.50
C TYR A 180 -15.30 -4.49 1.70
N LEU A 181 -15.41 -3.16 1.59
CA LEU A 181 -15.92 -2.34 2.69
C LEU A 181 -17.46 -2.40 2.78
N GLY A 182 -18.15 -2.39 1.64
CA GLY A 182 -19.61 -2.38 1.56
C GLY A 182 -20.23 -3.74 1.86
N ASN A 183 -20.37 -4.57 0.81
CA ASN A 183 -21.11 -5.82 0.84
C ASN A 183 -20.54 -6.84 1.84
N ASP A 184 -19.23 -6.85 2.06
CA ASP A 184 -18.63 -7.81 2.98
C ASP A 184 -18.56 -7.24 4.41
N TRP A 185 -17.81 -6.15 4.62
CA TRP A 185 -17.57 -5.66 5.98
C TRP A 185 -18.78 -4.94 6.60
N ILE A 186 -19.37 -3.93 5.92
CA ILE A 186 -20.48 -3.14 6.46
C ILE A 186 -21.70 -4.02 6.69
N ASP A 187 -22.05 -4.92 5.77
CA ASP A 187 -23.19 -5.82 5.96
C ASP A 187 -22.95 -6.83 7.09
N ALA A 188 -21.72 -7.34 7.25
CA ALA A 188 -21.37 -8.14 8.42
C ALA A 188 -21.52 -7.36 9.74
N GLN A 189 -21.15 -6.07 9.75
CA GLN A 189 -21.34 -5.22 10.95
C GLN A 189 -22.82 -4.92 11.20
N ARG A 190 -23.64 -4.72 10.17
CA ARG A 190 -25.10 -4.57 10.33
C ARG A 190 -25.72 -5.81 10.98
N ALA A 191 -25.37 -7.00 10.49
CA ALA A 191 -25.84 -8.25 11.07
C ALA A 191 -25.33 -8.45 12.51
N ALA A 192 -24.11 -8.02 12.82
CA ALA A 192 -23.57 -8.05 14.18
C ALA A 192 -24.32 -7.10 15.14
N VAL A 193 -24.74 -5.92 14.66
CA VAL A 193 -25.61 -5.00 15.42
C VAL A 193 -26.96 -5.65 15.71
N GLU A 194 -27.58 -6.30 14.72
CA GLU A 194 -28.86 -7.01 14.90
C GLU A 194 -28.76 -8.13 15.94
N ARG A 195 -27.60 -8.81 16.01
CA ARG A 195 -27.31 -9.83 17.03
C ARG A 195 -26.94 -9.27 18.41
N GLY A 196 -26.82 -7.94 18.55
CA GLY A 196 -26.43 -7.29 19.80
C GLY A 196 -24.96 -7.54 20.18
N GLU A 197 -24.08 -7.77 19.19
CA GLU A 197 -22.66 -7.99 19.47
C GLU A 197 -21.98 -6.74 20.03
N PRO A 198 -21.21 -6.86 21.13
CA PRO A 198 -20.50 -5.74 21.71
C PRO A 198 -19.58 -5.01 20.70
N GLY A 199 -19.72 -3.69 20.64
CA GLY A 199 -18.91 -2.82 19.78
C GLY A 199 -19.28 -2.81 18.28
N ALA A 200 -20.27 -3.60 17.84
CA ALA A 200 -20.69 -3.67 16.44
C ALA A 200 -21.18 -2.32 15.91
N GLU A 201 -21.95 -1.57 16.69
CA GLU A 201 -22.43 -0.23 16.30
C GLU A 201 -21.27 0.72 16.03
N GLY A 202 -20.25 0.72 16.90
CA GLY A 202 -19.06 1.54 16.74
C GLY A 202 -18.24 1.18 15.51
N ARG A 203 -18.14 -0.11 15.16
CA ARG A 203 -17.50 -0.59 13.92
C ARG A 203 -18.30 -0.18 12.68
N LEU A 204 -19.63 -0.31 12.73
CA LEU A 204 -20.52 0.07 11.63
C LEU A 204 -20.42 1.57 11.33
N VAL A 205 -20.47 2.43 12.35
CA VAL A 205 -20.34 3.89 12.18
C VAL A 205 -19.00 4.26 11.56
N ALA A 206 -17.89 3.70 12.06
CA ALA A 206 -16.56 3.97 11.51
C ALA A 206 -16.43 3.52 10.05
N ALA A 207 -16.96 2.33 9.72
CA ALA A 207 -16.93 1.79 8.37
C ALA A 207 -17.74 2.65 7.38
N LEU A 208 -18.93 3.11 7.77
CA LEU A 208 -19.75 4.01 6.94
C LEU A 208 -19.07 5.37 6.70
N GLU A 209 -18.41 5.94 7.72
CA GLU A 209 -17.64 7.17 7.56
C GLU A 209 -16.42 6.99 6.64
N LEU A 210 -15.72 5.85 6.73
CA LEU A 210 -14.66 5.51 5.78
C LEU A 210 -15.22 5.41 4.36
N GLN A 211 -16.34 4.71 4.17
CA GLN A 211 -16.96 4.51 2.86
C GLN A 211 -17.30 5.85 2.20
N LYS A 212 -17.91 6.76 2.96
CA LYS A 212 -18.24 8.12 2.51
C LYS A 212 -16.99 8.90 2.05
N LYS A 213 -15.89 8.82 2.79
CA LYS A 213 -14.62 9.47 2.43
C LYS A 213 -14.03 8.89 1.15
N LEU A 214 -14.02 7.56 1.01
CA LEU A 214 -13.52 6.91 -0.20
C LEU A 214 -14.39 7.22 -1.42
N GLN A 215 -15.72 7.32 -1.27
CA GLN A 215 -16.62 7.79 -2.33
C GLN A 215 -16.30 9.24 -2.76
N ALA A 216 -15.97 10.12 -1.80
CA ALA A 216 -15.58 11.49 -2.11
C ALA A 216 -14.25 11.54 -2.88
N ILE A 217 -13.26 10.71 -2.52
CA ILE A 217 -12.01 10.53 -3.29
C ILE A 217 -12.30 9.99 -4.69
N ARG A 218 -13.15 8.96 -4.79
CA ARG A 218 -13.53 8.34 -6.06
C ARG A 218 -14.16 9.34 -7.02
N LYS A 219 -15.00 10.23 -6.49
CA LYS A 219 -15.60 11.36 -7.22
C LYS A 219 -14.55 12.41 -7.60
N GLY A 220 -13.60 12.72 -6.72
CA GLY A 220 -12.48 13.63 -6.97
C GLY A 220 -12.87 15.09 -7.16
N GLU A 221 -13.88 15.57 -6.42
CA GLU A 221 -14.12 17.01 -6.24
C GLU A 221 -13.16 17.58 -5.18
N PRO A 222 -12.86 18.89 -5.22
CA PRO A 222 -12.12 19.55 -4.15
C PRO A 222 -12.70 19.26 -2.75
N PRO A 223 -11.86 18.95 -1.75
CA PRO A 223 -10.40 18.98 -1.76
C PRO A 223 -9.73 17.65 -2.16
N TYR A 224 -10.49 16.67 -2.68
CA TYR A 224 -10.02 15.32 -2.99
C TYR A 224 -9.65 15.12 -4.47
N ASP A 225 -9.59 16.19 -5.26
CA ASP A 225 -9.11 16.12 -6.63
C ASP A 225 -7.59 15.91 -6.67
N ILE A 226 -7.11 15.22 -7.70
CA ILE A 226 -5.69 15.18 -8.02
C ILE A 226 -5.35 16.43 -8.82
N TYR A 227 -4.38 17.19 -8.32
CA TYR A 227 -3.79 18.34 -9.01
C TYR A 227 -2.34 18.07 -9.36
N VAL A 228 -2.02 18.23 -10.64
CA VAL A 228 -0.69 17.97 -11.22
C VAL A 228 -0.15 19.25 -11.84
N ARG A 229 0.81 19.90 -11.17
CA ARG A 229 1.28 21.24 -11.56
C ARG A 229 1.77 21.35 -13.01
N TRP A 230 2.41 20.31 -13.55
CA TRP A 230 2.95 20.33 -14.91
C TRP A 230 1.94 19.99 -16.00
N LYS A 231 0.70 19.63 -15.66
CA LYS A 231 -0.35 19.35 -16.63
C LYS A 231 -1.24 20.59 -16.82
N PRO A 232 -1.57 21.00 -18.06
CA PRO A 232 -2.60 22.01 -18.29
C PRO A 232 -3.97 21.52 -17.79
N LEU A 233 -4.92 22.44 -17.59
CA LEU A 233 -6.22 22.12 -16.98
C LEU A 233 -6.98 21.00 -17.72
N HIS A 234 -6.90 20.93 -19.04
CA HIS A 234 -7.58 19.90 -19.85
C HIS A 234 -6.97 18.49 -19.73
N GLU A 235 -5.71 18.39 -19.26
CA GLU A 235 -5.01 17.13 -18.98
C GLU A 235 -5.06 16.71 -17.50
N GLN A 236 -5.63 17.55 -16.62
CA GLN A 236 -5.79 17.20 -15.21
C GLN A 236 -6.67 15.95 -15.05
N PRO A 237 -6.38 15.05 -14.08
CA PRO A 237 -7.23 13.91 -13.78
C PRO A 237 -8.66 14.32 -13.39
N ILE A 238 -9.65 13.55 -13.84
CA ILE A 238 -11.07 13.71 -13.50
C ILE A 238 -11.49 12.54 -12.63
N GLY A 239 -11.93 12.83 -11.41
CA GLY A 239 -12.15 11.80 -10.40
C GLY A 239 -10.88 11.09 -9.96
N TRP A 240 -11.04 9.86 -9.47
CA TRP A 240 -9.90 8.97 -9.23
C TRP A 240 -9.45 8.30 -10.54
N ASP A 241 -8.48 8.93 -11.19
CA ASP A 241 -7.81 8.46 -12.41
C ASP A 241 -6.33 8.85 -12.38
N PRO A 242 -5.52 8.28 -11.47
CA PRO A 242 -4.14 8.70 -11.28
C PRO A 242 -3.24 8.23 -12.43
N ASP A 243 -2.36 9.11 -12.92
CA ASP A 243 -1.25 8.72 -13.77
C ASP A 243 -0.03 8.41 -12.89
N LEU A 244 0.45 7.17 -12.95
CA LEU A 244 1.59 6.71 -12.12
C LEU A 244 2.86 7.52 -12.40
N ASN A 245 3.02 8.07 -13.61
CA ASN A 245 4.18 8.90 -13.96
C ASN A 245 4.17 10.25 -13.26
N ASP A 246 3.01 10.69 -12.76
CA ASP A 246 2.95 11.93 -11.98
C ASP A 246 3.58 11.80 -10.58
N GLY A 247 3.81 10.55 -10.17
CA GLY A 247 4.48 10.20 -8.94
C GLY A 247 3.53 10.13 -7.75
N VAL A 248 3.81 9.15 -6.88
CA VAL A 248 3.00 8.82 -5.70
C VAL A 248 2.67 9.98 -4.79
N ARG A 249 3.54 10.99 -4.73
CA ARG A 249 3.31 12.20 -3.93
C ARG A 249 2.00 12.84 -4.36
N LEU A 250 1.82 13.16 -5.64
CA LEU A 250 0.61 13.84 -6.09
C LEU A 250 -0.62 12.95 -5.93
N ASN A 251 -0.49 11.68 -6.28
CA ASN A 251 -1.60 10.75 -6.32
C ASN A 251 -2.11 10.33 -4.93
N VAL A 252 -1.26 10.35 -3.89
CA VAL A 252 -1.70 10.02 -2.51
C VAL A 252 -2.41 11.18 -1.82
N ARG A 253 -2.35 12.40 -2.37
CA ARG A 253 -2.86 13.61 -1.74
C ARG A 253 -4.34 13.51 -1.29
N PRO A 254 -5.29 13.03 -2.11
CA PRO A 254 -6.69 12.88 -1.68
C PRO A 254 -6.86 11.98 -0.46
N PHE A 255 -6.06 10.92 -0.35
CA PHE A 255 -6.10 9.97 0.78
C PHE A 255 -5.50 10.57 2.06
N VAL A 256 -4.43 11.37 1.92
CA VAL A 256 -3.86 12.15 3.03
C VAL A 256 -4.87 13.18 3.54
N GLU A 257 -5.50 13.93 2.63
CA GLU A 257 -6.47 14.98 2.95
C GLU A 257 -7.70 14.41 3.64
N ALA A 258 -8.25 13.29 3.14
CA ALA A 258 -9.38 12.61 3.77
C ALA A 258 -9.04 11.98 5.14
N GLY A 259 -7.74 11.85 5.45
CA GLY A 259 -7.27 11.25 6.70
C GLY A 259 -7.62 9.76 6.81
N VAL A 260 -7.64 9.04 5.70
CA VAL A 260 -8.00 7.60 5.66
C VAL A 260 -6.78 6.67 5.73
N LEU A 261 -5.57 7.23 5.75
CA LEU A 261 -4.33 6.47 5.87
C LEU A 261 -3.98 6.19 7.34
N ARG A 262 -3.43 5.01 7.62
CA ARG A 262 -3.11 4.57 8.99
C ARG A 262 -2.13 5.48 9.72
N LYS A 263 -1.17 6.05 8.99
CA LYS A 263 -0.19 7.00 9.51
C LYS A 263 -0.07 8.16 8.56
N LYS A 264 -0.13 9.38 9.08
CA LYS A 264 0.24 10.57 8.30
C LYS A 264 1.75 10.55 8.09
N PHE A 265 2.18 10.57 6.84
CA PHE A 265 3.56 10.86 6.48
C PHE A 265 3.64 12.26 5.90
N THR A 266 4.80 12.91 6.05
CA THR A 266 4.94 14.33 5.69
C THR A 266 5.17 14.46 4.20
N VAL A 267 4.19 15.03 3.50
CA VAL A 267 4.37 15.53 2.14
C VAL A 267 4.13 17.03 2.16
N ASN A 268 5.15 17.79 1.77
CA ASN A 268 5.06 19.25 1.74
C ASN A 268 4.44 19.68 0.40
N TRP A 269 3.24 20.25 0.47
CA TRP A 269 2.48 20.82 -0.66
C TRP A 269 2.64 22.33 -0.80
N LYS A 270 3.50 22.95 0.01
CA LYS A 270 3.77 24.39 -0.09
C LYS A 270 4.43 24.72 -1.43
N LYS A 271 4.42 26.02 -1.73
CA LYS A 271 5.11 26.62 -2.87
C LYS A 271 6.56 26.14 -2.96
N ASP A 272 6.93 25.61 -4.13
CA ASP A 272 8.32 25.28 -4.42
C ASP A 272 9.14 26.56 -4.67
N ARG A 273 10.46 26.49 -4.45
CA ARG A 273 11.36 27.57 -4.87
C ARG A 273 11.42 27.62 -6.41
N GLY A 274 11.42 28.84 -6.96
CA GLY A 274 11.55 29.12 -8.40
C GLY A 274 10.21 29.31 -9.13
N SER A 275 10.31 29.57 -10.45
CA SER A 275 9.17 29.78 -11.35
C SER A 275 8.99 28.60 -12.32
N ASN A 276 7.80 28.48 -12.88
CA ASN A 276 7.54 27.64 -14.04
C ASN A 276 8.29 28.19 -15.29
N PRO A 277 8.45 27.40 -16.38
CA PRO A 277 9.12 27.86 -17.60
C PRO A 277 8.49 29.13 -18.21
N ASP A 278 7.20 29.35 -17.99
CA ASP A 278 6.43 30.53 -18.42
C ASP A 278 6.55 31.73 -17.46
N GLY A 279 7.36 31.63 -16.41
CA GLY A 279 7.57 32.67 -15.40
C GLY A 279 6.54 32.70 -14.27
N SER A 280 5.46 31.91 -14.36
CA SER A 280 4.44 31.83 -13.30
C SER A 280 4.97 31.18 -12.02
N GLU A 281 4.29 31.42 -10.90
CA GLU A 281 4.68 30.85 -9.61
C GLU A 281 4.36 29.34 -9.52
N ARG A 282 5.20 28.60 -8.79
CA ARG A 282 5.00 27.17 -8.56
C ARG A 282 4.00 26.90 -7.44
N HIS A 283 2.72 26.98 -7.75
CA HIS A 283 1.65 26.57 -6.85
C HIS A 283 1.49 25.04 -6.89
N ASN A 284 1.71 24.36 -5.76
CA ASN A 284 1.51 22.91 -5.61
C ASN A 284 0.19 22.56 -4.90
N ASP A 285 -0.50 23.59 -4.39
CA ASP A 285 -1.72 23.49 -3.60
C ASP A 285 -2.84 24.24 -4.31
N LEU A 286 -3.20 23.76 -5.50
CA LEU A 286 -4.40 24.17 -6.22
C LEU A 286 -5.37 22.99 -6.28
N HIS A 287 -6.64 23.33 -6.47
CA HIS A 287 -7.75 22.40 -6.60
C HIS A 287 -8.68 22.92 -7.67
N PHE A 288 -9.13 22.04 -8.57
CA PHE A 288 -10.09 22.37 -9.61
C PHE A 288 -11.29 21.44 -9.51
N THR A 289 -12.47 22.01 -9.68
CA THR A 289 -13.72 21.25 -9.75
C THR A 289 -13.73 20.34 -10.97
N LEU A 290 -14.53 19.28 -10.92
CA LEU A 290 -14.72 18.41 -12.09
C LEU A 290 -15.25 19.21 -13.28
N ALA A 291 -16.21 20.11 -13.04
CA ALA A 291 -16.80 20.94 -14.07
C ALA A 291 -15.78 21.82 -14.80
N GLU A 292 -14.81 22.40 -14.09
CA GLU A 292 -13.74 23.20 -14.70
C GLU A 292 -12.82 22.33 -15.57
N LYS A 293 -12.44 21.14 -15.11
CA LYS A 293 -11.61 20.20 -15.86
C LYS A 293 -12.33 19.69 -17.12
N GLU A 294 -13.62 19.36 -16.99
CA GLU A 294 -14.47 18.93 -18.11
C GLU A 294 -14.64 20.03 -19.16
N ALA A 295 -14.94 21.26 -18.72
CA ALA A 295 -15.07 22.42 -19.60
C ALA A 295 -13.77 22.70 -20.37
N ALA A 296 -12.61 22.65 -19.69
CA ALA A 296 -11.31 22.82 -20.33
C ALA A 296 -11.04 21.72 -21.37
N ARG A 297 -11.35 20.46 -21.05
CA ARG A 297 -11.18 19.32 -21.96
C ARG A 297 -12.15 19.36 -23.15
N ALA A 298 -13.35 19.88 -22.97
CA ALA A 298 -14.29 20.11 -24.07
C ALA A 298 -13.80 21.21 -25.01
N ALA A 299 -13.39 22.36 -24.46
CA ALA A 299 -12.85 23.48 -25.22
C ALA A 299 -11.61 23.09 -26.04
N HIS A 300 -10.68 22.32 -25.44
CA HIS A 300 -9.49 21.84 -26.15
C HIS A 300 -9.83 20.93 -27.33
N ARG A 301 -10.81 20.01 -27.14
CA ARG A 301 -11.29 19.12 -28.22
C ARG A 301 -11.97 19.87 -29.37
N SER A 302 -12.64 20.98 -29.09
CA SER A 302 -13.25 21.81 -30.14
C SER A 302 -12.24 22.69 -30.89
N ALA A 303 -11.05 22.91 -30.34
CA ALA A 303 -9.99 23.71 -30.93
C ALA A 303 -8.92 22.90 -31.69
N SER A 304 -8.94 21.56 -31.55
CA SER A 304 -8.03 20.60 -32.21
C SER A 304 -8.66 20.04 -33.48
#